data_AF-B4VIM0-F1
#
_entry.id   AF-B4VIM0-F1
#
_cell.length_a   1.000
_cell.length_b   1.000
_cell.length_c   1.000
_cell.angle_alpha   90.00
_cell.angle_beta   90.00
_cell.angle_gamma   90.00
#
_symmetry.space_group_name_H-M   'P 1'
#
loop_
_entity.id
_entity.type
_entity.pdbx_description
1 polymer ?
#
loop_
_entity_poly.entity_id
_entity_poly.type
_entity_poly.pdbx_seq_one_letter_code
_entity_poly.pdbx_strand_id
1 'polypeptide(L)'
;MSDILIMIRNEAGVAMTSVEGEAIIALVKKDELIYDEQPVNLRFADAHFYNLPLGTYLAVAKHPALNPPEAEQEVTLTVREILVVRYIYLEPERQLLTIQVTSESLD
;
A
#
# COMPACT_ATOMS: atom_id res chain seq x y z
N MET A 1 -18.38 6.89 -1.19
CA MET A 1 -17.11 6.87 -0.44
C MET A 1 -16.24 5.89 -1.17
N SER A 2 -14.96 6.23 -1.32
CA SER A 2 -14.00 5.43 -2.06
C SER A 2 -12.87 5.08 -1.12
N ASP A 3 -12.26 3.92 -1.33
CA ASP A 3 -11.28 3.38 -0.40
C ASP A 3 -9.97 3.06 -1.13
N ILE A 4 -8.87 3.08 -0.39
CA ILE A 4 -7.58 2.55 -0.84
C ILE A 4 -7.19 1.40 0.07
N LEU A 5 -6.91 0.24 -0.52
CA LEU A 5 -6.37 -0.94 0.15
C LEU A 5 -4.92 -1.14 -0.29
N ILE A 6 -3.97 -0.92 0.61
CA ILE A 6 -2.56 -1.22 0.37
C ILE A 6 -2.28 -2.64 0.84
N MET A 7 -1.60 -3.43 0.02
CA MET A 7 -1.22 -4.82 0.34
C MET A 7 0.26 -5.01 0.08
N ILE A 8 0.96 -5.66 1.01
CA ILE A 8 2.39 -5.96 0.89
C ILE A 8 2.57 -7.46 0.70
N ARG A 9 3.23 -7.86 -0.38
CA ARG A 9 3.37 -9.26 -0.79
C ARG A 9 4.82 -9.57 -1.18
N ASN A 10 5.22 -10.82 -0.99
CA ASN A 10 6.44 -11.33 -1.59
C ASN A 10 6.21 -11.82 -3.03
N GLU A 11 7.26 -12.30 -3.70
CA GLU A 11 7.24 -12.78 -5.08
C GLU A 11 6.34 -14.01 -5.30
N ALA A 12 6.05 -14.76 -4.23
CA ALA A 12 5.13 -15.89 -4.23
C ALA A 12 3.67 -15.49 -3.91
N GLY A 13 3.39 -14.19 -3.71
CA GLY A 13 2.07 -13.68 -3.36
C GLY A 13 1.68 -13.89 -1.89
N VAL A 14 2.65 -14.24 -1.03
CA VAL A 14 2.44 -14.40 0.42
C VAL A 14 2.48 -13.03 1.10
N ALA A 15 1.66 -12.86 2.15
CA ALA A 15 1.63 -11.65 2.96
C ALA A 15 2.98 -11.41 3.66
N MET A 16 3.61 -10.26 3.39
CA MET A 16 4.85 -9.84 4.02
C MET A 16 4.52 -8.72 5.02
N THR A 17 4.40 -9.07 6.29
CA THR A 17 3.82 -8.19 7.33
C THR A 17 4.88 -7.37 8.06
N SER A 18 6.11 -7.90 8.13
CA SER A 18 7.22 -7.33 8.86
C SER A 18 8.55 -7.72 8.23
N VAL A 19 9.57 -6.93 8.50
CA VAL A 19 10.96 -7.23 8.16
C VAL A 19 11.77 -7.07 9.44
N GLU A 20 12.56 -8.08 9.80
CA GLU A 20 13.35 -8.09 11.05
C GLU A 20 12.53 -7.89 12.35
N GLY A 21 11.23 -8.23 12.32
CA GLY A 21 10.33 -8.06 13.46
C GLY A 21 9.69 -6.68 13.58
N GLU A 22 10.01 -5.75 12.67
CA GLU A 22 9.38 -4.44 12.57
C GLU A 22 8.29 -4.46 11.47
N ALA A 23 7.11 -3.91 11.79
CA ALA A 23 5.98 -3.92 10.87
C ALA A 23 6.22 -2.96 9.70
N ILE A 24 5.83 -3.38 8.49
CA ILE A 24 5.83 -2.50 7.32
C ILE A 24 4.71 -1.47 7.51
N ILE A 25 4.99 -0.21 7.26
CA ILE A 25 4.01 0.86 7.40
C ILE A 25 3.45 1.21 6.02
N ALA A 26 2.14 1.36 5.96
CA ALA A 26 1.43 1.87 4.80
C ALA A 26 0.88 3.27 5.13
N LEU A 27 0.92 4.17 4.16
CA LEU A 27 0.33 5.50 4.30
C LEU A 27 -0.22 6.00 2.98
N VAL A 28 -1.09 6.99 3.07
CA VAL A 28 -1.62 7.72 1.92
C VAL A 28 -1.30 9.19 2.07
N LYS A 29 -0.69 9.80 1.04
CA LYS A 29 -0.46 11.24 0.97
C LYS A 29 -1.44 11.88 -0.01
N LYS A 30 -1.83 13.11 0.25
CA LYS A 30 -2.56 13.99 -0.67
C LYS A 30 -1.93 15.36 -0.62
N ASP A 31 -1.57 15.92 -1.78
CA ASP A 31 -0.89 17.22 -1.88
C ASP A 31 0.35 17.29 -0.96
N GLU A 32 1.19 16.23 -0.99
CA GLU A 32 2.40 16.05 -0.17
C GLU A 32 2.17 15.90 1.36
N LEU A 33 0.93 16.05 1.84
CA LEU A 33 0.58 15.85 3.24
C LEU A 33 0.17 14.41 3.50
N ILE A 34 0.68 13.84 4.60
CA ILE A 34 0.23 12.53 5.09
C ILE A 34 -1.25 12.69 5.51
N TYR A 35 -2.13 12.01 4.79
CA TYR A 35 -3.55 11.99 5.09
C TYR A 35 -3.85 10.98 6.19
N ASP A 36 -3.25 9.78 6.08
CA ASP A 36 -3.35 8.72 7.08
C ASP A 36 -2.16 7.77 6.97
N GLU A 37 -1.80 7.13 8.09
CA GLU A 37 -0.65 6.24 8.24
C GLU A 37 -0.95 5.15 9.25
N GLN A 38 -0.68 3.89 8.88
CA GLN A 38 -0.89 2.75 9.77
C GLN A 38 0.04 1.58 9.43
N PRO A 39 0.45 0.77 10.42
CA PRO A 39 1.12 -0.51 10.15
C PRO A 39 0.19 -1.45 9.40
N VAL A 40 0.76 -2.27 8.52
CA VAL A 40 -0.01 -3.31 7.84
C VAL A 40 -0.49 -4.37 8.83
N ASN A 41 -1.64 -4.96 8.56
CA ASN A 41 -2.22 -6.01 9.38
C ASN A 41 -1.25 -7.20 9.52
N LEU A 42 -1.03 -7.68 10.74
CA LEU A 42 -0.08 -8.76 11.02
C LEU A 42 -0.47 -10.12 10.44
N ARG A 43 -1.73 -10.31 10.00
CA ARG A 43 -2.22 -11.56 9.43
C ARG A 43 -2.24 -11.53 7.91
N PHE A 44 -2.59 -10.39 7.34
CA PHE A 44 -2.88 -10.27 5.91
C PHE A 44 -1.99 -9.26 5.18
N ALA A 45 -1.08 -8.60 5.89
CA ALA A 45 -0.16 -7.58 5.37
C ALA A 45 -0.88 -6.52 4.51
N ASP A 46 -2.02 -6.05 4.98
CA ASP A 46 -2.83 -5.03 4.31
C ASP A 46 -3.17 -3.87 5.24
N ALA A 47 -3.40 -2.71 4.65
CA ALA A 47 -3.83 -1.50 5.33
C ALA A 47 -4.95 -0.86 4.51
N HIS A 48 -6.10 -0.66 5.14
CA HIS A 48 -7.30 -0.15 4.48
C HIS A 48 -7.57 1.28 4.94
N PHE A 49 -7.61 2.20 3.98
CA PHE A 49 -7.92 3.61 4.15
C PHE A 49 -9.33 3.87 3.65
N TYR A 50 -10.24 4.12 4.59
CA TYR A 50 -11.68 4.22 4.32
C TYR A 50 -12.11 5.65 4.03
N ASN A 51 -13.19 5.78 3.27
CA ASN A 51 -13.94 7.02 3.12
C ASN A 51 -13.09 8.20 2.60
N LEU A 52 -12.17 7.92 1.70
CA LEU A 52 -11.32 8.91 1.09
C LEU A 52 -12.14 9.79 0.11
N PRO A 53 -11.95 11.12 0.14
CA PRO A 53 -12.48 12.00 -0.89
C PRO A 53 -11.93 11.62 -2.28
N LEU A 54 -12.67 11.94 -3.33
CA LEU A 54 -12.15 11.79 -4.69
C LEU A 54 -10.90 12.66 -4.91
N GLY A 55 -10.05 12.23 -5.84
CA GLY A 55 -8.81 12.92 -6.20
C GLY A 55 -7.60 12.01 -6.26
N THR A 56 -6.43 12.61 -6.46
CA THR A 56 -5.15 11.92 -6.57
C THR A 56 -4.50 11.79 -5.21
N TYR A 57 -3.94 10.61 -4.95
CA TYR A 57 -3.23 10.24 -3.74
C TYR A 57 -1.91 9.57 -4.11
N LEU A 58 -0.93 9.65 -3.22
CA LEU A 58 0.23 8.77 -3.23
C LEU A 58 0.00 7.68 -2.20
N ALA A 59 -0.23 6.45 -2.65
CA ALA A 59 -0.11 5.29 -1.78
C ALA A 59 1.37 5.03 -1.54
N VAL A 60 1.77 4.74 -0.30
CA VAL A 60 3.17 4.53 0.04
C VAL A 60 3.30 3.32 0.97
N ALA A 61 4.28 2.47 0.67
CA ALA A 61 4.77 1.43 1.57
C ALA A 61 6.17 1.83 2.05
N LYS A 62 6.38 1.86 3.37
CA LYS A 62 7.66 2.26 3.98
C LYS A 62 8.15 1.26 5.02
N HIS A 63 9.45 1.00 4.98
CA HIS A 63 10.20 0.30 6.02
C HIS A 63 11.71 0.51 5.79
N PRO A 64 12.51 0.86 6.82
CA PRO A 64 13.92 1.23 6.65
C PRO A 64 14.79 0.12 6.01
N ALA A 65 14.41 -1.14 6.23
CA ALA A 65 15.11 -2.30 5.70
C ALA A 65 14.65 -2.75 4.29
N LEU A 66 13.65 -2.09 3.68
CA LEU A 66 13.24 -2.38 2.30
C LEU A 66 14.11 -1.61 1.31
N ASN A 67 14.12 -2.08 0.06
CA ASN A 67 14.78 -1.42 -1.06
C ASN A 67 13.79 -1.18 -2.22
N PRO A 68 13.37 0.07 -2.47
CA PRO A 68 13.68 1.27 -1.70
C PRO A 68 13.04 1.26 -0.29
N PRO A 69 13.55 2.04 0.67
CA PRO A 69 12.94 2.16 2.01
C PRO A 69 11.53 2.76 2.00
N GLU A 70 11.23 3.54 0.96
CA GLU A 70 9.91 4.07 0.66
C GLU A 70 9.59 3.80 -0.81
N ALA A 71 8.48 3.12 -1.07
CA ALA A 71 7.95 2.88 -2.39
C ALA A 71 6.63 3.64 -2.52
N GLU A 72 6.54 4.51 -3.54
CA GLU A 72 5.37 5.35 -3.77
C GLU A 72 4.66 4.95 -5.07
N GLN A 73 3.33 5.03 -5.06
CA GLN A 73 2.48 4.83 -6.22
C GLN A 73 1.39 5.87 -6.25
N GLU A 74 1.37 6.66 -7.32
CA GLU A 74 0.25 7.58 -7.58
C GLU A 74 -0.99 6.78 -7.97
N VAL A 75 -2.11 7.10 -7.34
CA VAL A 75 -3.43 6.52 -7.59
C VAL A 75 -4.49 7.62 -7.60
N THR A 76 -5.49 7.49 -8.46
CA THR A 76 -6.57 8.48 -8.56
C THR A 76 -7.91 7.82 -8.30
N LEU A 77 -8.61 8.28 -7.26
CA LEU A 77 -9.98 7.90 -6.97
C LEU A 77 -10.91 8.77 -7.81
N THR A 78 -11.48 8.19 -8.86
CA THR A 78 -12.33 8.93 -9.82
C THR A 78 -13.82 8.70 -9.57
N VAL A 79 -14.17 7.53 -9.03
CA VAL A 79 -15.53 7.12 -8.72
C VAL A 79 -15.58 6.48 -7.32
N ARG A 80 -16.75 5.98 -6.93
CA ARG A 80 -16.92 5.19 -5.70
C ARG A 80 -16.40 3.78 -5.94
N GLU A 81 -15.12 3.58 -5.68
CA GLU A 81 -14.39 2.33 -5.92
C GLU A 81 -13.47 2.00 -4.74
N ILE A 82 -13.02 0.75 -4.70
CA ILE A 82 -11.88 0.34 -3.90
C ILE A 82 -10.67 0.22 -4.83
N LEU A 83 -9.64 1.02 -4.60
CA LEU A 83 -8.35 0.86 -5.26
C LEU A 83 -7.46 -0.04 -4.43
N VAL A 84 -7.05 -1.17 -5.00
CA VAL A 84 -6.12 -2.09 -4.39
C VAL A 84 -4.73 -1.85 -4.97
N VAL A 85 -3.78 -1.48 -4.10
CA VAL A 85 -2.38 -1.23 -4.43
C VAL A 85 -1.52 -2.32 -3.80
N ARG A 86 -1.01 -3.22 -4.63
CA ARG A 86 -0.13 -4.32 -4.19
C ARG A 86 1.32 -3.98 -4.47
N TYR A 87 2.12 -3.91 -3.41
CA TYR A 87 3.57 -3.86 -3.49
C TYR A 87 4.11 -5.29 -3.43
N ILE A 88 4.83 -5.69 -4.47
CA ILE A 88 5.42 -7.03 -4.57
C ILE A 88 6.92 -6.90 -4.41
N TYR A 89 7.46 -7.53 -3.38
CA TYR A 89 8.88 -7.55 -3.04
C TYR A 89 9.49 -8.92 -3.32
N LEU A 90 10.76 -8.95 -3.70
CA LEU A 90 11.62 -10.12 -3.57
C LEU A 90 12.07 -10.18 -2.12
N GLU A 91 11.46 -11.05 -1.32
CA GLU A 91 11.62 -11.06 0.13
C GLU A 91 13.09 -11.27 0.59
N PRO A 92 13.89 -12.19 -0.01
CA PRO A 92 15.28 -12.40 0.41
C PRO A 92 16.16 -11.16 0.24
N GLU A 93 15.94 -10.37 -0.81
CA GLU A 93 16.71 -9.16 -1.11
C GLU A 93 15.99 -7.88 -0.65
N ARG A 94 14.77 -8.02 -0.12
CA ARG A 94 13.90 -6.91 0.31
C ARG A 94 13.65 -5.89 -0.79
N GLN A 95 13.76 -6.33 -2.04
CA GLN A 95 13.77 -5.50 -3.23
C GLN A 95 12.36 -5.40 -3.80
N LEU A 96 11.85 -4.18 -4.00
CA LEU A 96 10.61 -3.98 -4.72
C LEU A 96 10.77 -4.47 -6.16
N LEU A 97 9.91 -5.40 -6.56
CA LEU A 97 9.86 -5.93 -7.92
C LEU A 97 8.88 -5.15 -8.78
N THR A 98 7.68 -4.93 -8.26
CA THR A 98 6.60 -4.27 -9.00
C THR A 98 5.52 -3.75 -8.06
N ILE A 99 4.74 -2.79 -8.56
CA ILE A 99 3.54 -2.29 -7.91
C ILE A 99 2.38 -2.55 -8.87
N GLN A 100 1.33 -3.20 -8.37
CA GLN A 100 0.12 -3.48 -9.14
C GLN A 100 -1.03 -2.67 -8.57
N VAL A 101 -1.79 -2.03 -9.46
CA VAL A 101 -2.98 -1.26 -9.09
C VAL A 101 -4.19 -1.86 -9.79
N THR A 102 -5.22 -2.21 -9.01
CA THR A 102 -6.49 -2.72 -9.53
C THR A 102 -7.64 -1.96 -8.88
N SER A 103 -8.66 -1.59 -9.66
CA SER A 103 -9.90 -1.02 -9.15
C SER A 103 -11.00 -2.07 -9.08
N GLU A 104 -11.78 -2.03 -8.01
CA GLU A 104 -13.04 -2.75 -7.88
C GLU A 104 -14.16 -1.72 -7.68
N SER A 105 -15.11 -1.67 -8.64
CA SER A 105 -16.27 -0.79 -8.52
C SER A 105 -17.21 -1.30 -7.42
N LEU A 106 -17.79 -0.37 -6.66
CA LEU A 106 -18.78 -0.64 -5.62
C LEU A 106 -20.24 -0.45 -6.10
N ASP A 107 -20.46 -0.52 -7.42
CA ASP A 107 -21.79 -0.38 -8.06
C ASP A 107 -22.81 -1.44 -7.63
#